data_AF-A0A357IRN0-F1
#
_entry.id   AF-A0A357IRN0-F1
#
_cell.length_a   1.000
_cell.length_b   1.000
_cell.length_c   1.000
_cell.angle_alpha   90.00
_cell.angle_beta   90.00
_cell.angle_gamma   90.00
#
_symmetry.space_group_name_H-M   'P 1'
#
loop_
_entity.id
_entity.type
_entity.pdbx_description
1 polymer ?
#
loop_
_entity_poly.entity_id
_entity_poly.type
_entity_poly.pdbx_seq_one_letter_code
_entity_poly.pdbx_strand_id
1 'polypeptide(L)'
;MKPSTITTKLVLVPSFSKGGDTIKEGKRDRVKRILSAALVYLFLSLMALLCLFPFYYMIAASFMSYEEATNGSLFASFATMGENFINNYTQTIARLNFLSHVGTTLLVAMTTTLFQLLTTILASFAFAKLHFKGRDILFVLFLATMMIPGEMLAITNYSTFSSLDLISQNQNYLQAVLTMVLPLIASVFYIFLLRQNFKQIPNELYLAAKV
;
A
#
# COMPACT_ATOMS: atom_id res chain seq x y z
N MET A 1 -4.60 -48.99 -42.25
CA MET A 1 -3.86 -49.73 -41.20
C MET A 1 -2.48 -50.06 -41.72
N LYS A 2 -1.42 -49.50 -41.12
CA LYS A 2 0.00 -49.76 -41.45
C LYS A 2 0.72 -50.02 -40.11
N PRO A 3 1.58 -51.05 -39.98
CA PRO A 3 2.04 -51.53 -38.68
C PRO A 3 3.10 -50.63 -38.06
N SER A 4 3.11 -50.52 -36.73
CA SER A 4 4.13 -49.80 -35.96
C SER A 4 5.40 -50.62 -35.86
N THR A 5 6.54 -50.02 -36.20
CA THR A 5 7.87 -50.61 -36.01
C THR A 5 8.48 -49.99 -34.76
N ILE A 6 8.51 -50.73 -33.66
CA ILE A 6 9.16 -50.31 -32.41
C ILE A 6 10.67 -50.50 -32.60
N THR A 7 11.38 -49.43 -32.97
CA THR A 7 12.85 -49.38 -32.91
C THR A 7 13.30 -49.10 -31.48
N THR A 8 13.70 -50.16 -30.78
CA THR A 8 14.42 -50.08 -29.51
C THR A 8 15.77 -49.40 -29.76
N LYS A 9 15.87 -48.10 -29.46
CA LYS A 9 17.16 -47.41 -29.45
C LYS A 9 17.95 -47.88 -28.23
N LEU A 10 19.01 -48.63 -28.51
CA LEU A 10 20.05 -49.04 -27.57
C LEU A 10 20.58 -47.79 -26.83
N VAL A 11 20.27 -47.67 -25.54
CA VAL A 11 20.84 -46.62 -24.69
C VAL A 11 22.30 -46.97 -24.47
N LEU A 12 23.19 -46.33 -25.24
CA LEU A 12 24.63 -46.39 -25.01
C LEU A 12 24.92 -45.83 -23.62
N VAL A 13 25.48 -46.69 -22.77
CA VAL A 13 26.07 -46.33 -21.47
C VAL A 13 27.06 -45.18 -21.69
N PRO A 14 27.00 -44.08 -20.91
CA PRO A 14 27.91 -42.96 -21.11
C PRO A 14 29.36 -43.39 -20.79
N SER A 15 30.23 -43.22 -21.77
CA SER A 15 31.68 -43.35 -21.68
C SER A 15 32.23 -42.46 -20.56
N PHE A 16 32.84 -43.08 -19.54
CA PHE A 16 33.61 -42.41 -18.50
C PHE A 16 34.87 -41.75 -19.10
N SER A 17 34.75 -40.51 -19.55
CA SER A 17 35.90 -39.65 -19.86
C SER A 17 35.48 -38.18 -19.84
N LYS A 18 35.41 -37.58 -18.63
CA LYS A 18 35.55 -36.13 -18.32
C LYS A 18 35.28 -35.84 -16.84
N GLY A 19 36.14 -36.32 -15.94
CA GLY A 19 36.08 -36.00 -14.50
C GLY A 19 36.60 -34.59 -14.14
N GLY A 20 37.35 -33.94 -15.04
CA GLY A 20 37.95 -32.62 -14.79
C GLY A 20 37.10 -31.42 -15.20
N ASP A 21 36.25 -31.57 -16.23
CA ASP A 21 35.44 -30.47 -16.79
C ASP A 21 34.17 -30.23 -15.96
N THR A 22 33.50 -31.29 -15.51
CA THR A 22 32.29 -31.22 -14.66
C THR A 22 32.55 -30.58 -13.29
N ILE A 23 33.73 -30.79 -12.70
CA ILE A 23 34.12 -30.17 -11.42
C ILE A 23 34.45 -28.67 -11.57
N LYS A 24 34.99 -28.26 -12.73
CA LYS A 24 35.31 -26.84 -13.01
C LYS A 24 34.06 -26.01 -13.32
N GLU A 25 33.08 -26.59 -14.01
CA GLU A 25 31.80 -25.94 -14.28
C GLU A 25 31.01 -25.68 -12.97
N GLY A 26 30.89 -26.66 -12.08
CA GLY A 26 30.20 -26.49 -10.79
C GLY A 26 30.83 -25.46 -9.85
N LYS A 27 32.16 -25.25 -9.91
CA LYS A 27 32.84 -24.18 -9.14
C LYS A 27 32.56 -22.79 -9.72
N ARG A 28 32.53 -22.63 -11.04
CA ARG A 28 32.22 -21.36 -11.71
C ARG A 28 30.79 -20.90 -11.44
N ASP A 29 29.83 -21.83 -11.44
CA ASP A 29 28.43 -21.50 -11.15
C ASP A 29 28.22 -21.12 -9.69
N ARG A 30 28.96 -21.75 -8.76
CA ARG A 30 28.93 -21.38 -7.34
C ARG A 30 29.49 -19.97 -7.10
N VAL A 31 30.61 -19.62 -7.74
CA VAL A 31 31.21 -18.27 -7.62
C VAL A 31 30.31 -17.19 -8.21
N LYS A 32 29.72 -17.43 -9.39
CA LYS A 32 28.73 -16.51 -9.99
C LYS A 32 27.51 -16.31 -9.09
N ARG A 33 27.02 -17.37 -8.44
CA ARG A 33 25.90 -17.28 -7.51
C ARG A 33 26.25 -16.47 -6.25
N ILE A 34 27.45 -16.65 -5.69
CA ILE A 34 27.91 -15.90 -4.52
C ILE A 34 28.12 -14.42 -4.88
N LEU A 35 28.74 -14.11 -6.01
CA LEU A 35 28.90 -12.73 -6.49
C LEU A 35 27.56 -12.05 -6.77
N SER A 36 26.63 -12.76 -7.42
CA SER A 36 25.27 -12.27 -7.66
C SER A 36 24.55 -12.00 -6.34
N ALA A 37 24.60 -12.95 -5.39
CA ALA A 37 24.02 -12.75 -4.07
C ALA A 37 24.66 -11.56 -3.34
N ALA A 38 25.99 -11.44 -3.34
CA ALA A 38 26.68 -10.31 -2.71
C ALA A 38 26.28 -8.96 -3.31
N LEU A 39 26.15 -8.89 -4.64
CA LEU A 39 25.71 -7.68 -5.33
C LEU A 39 24.24 -7.34 -5.03
N VAL A 40 23.37 -8.36 -4.97
CA VAL A 40 21.96 -8.22 -4.55
C VAL A 40 21.90 -7.72 -3.11
N TYR A 41 22.61 -8.33 -2.17
CA TYR A 41 22.62 -7.90 -0.77
C TYR A 41 23.18 -6.48 -0.61
N LEU A 42 24.26 -6.14 -1.31
CA LEU A 42 24.80 -4.78 -1.30
C LEU A 42 23.76 -3.76 -1.79
N PHE A 43 23.08 -4.05 -2.90
CA PHE A 43 22.03 -3.20 -3.42
C PHE A 43 20.85 -3.06 -2.44
N LEU A 44 20.35 -4.18 -1.88
CA LEU A 44 19.29 -4.16 -0.88
C LEU A 44 19.69 -3.39 0.38
N SER A 45 20.93 -3.54 0.87
CA SER A 45 21.43 -2.79 2.02
C SER A 45 21.50 -1.29 1.76
N LEU A 46 21.94 -0.87 0.57
CA LEU A 46 21.94 0.54 0.18
C LEU A 46 20.52 1.11 0.07
N MET A 47 19.60 0.36 -0.56
CA MET A 47 18.19 0.77 -0.64
C MET A 47 17.55 0.85 0.75
N ALA A 48 17.82 -0.12 1.63
CA ALA A 48 17.33 -0.11 3.00
C ALA A 48 17.86 1.11 3.76
N LEU A 49 19.14 1.46 3.62
CA LEU A 49 19.73 2.64 4.26
C LEU A 49 19.08 3.94 3.76
N LEU A 50 18.86 4.06 2.45
CA LEU A 50 18.18 5.21 1.86
C LEU A 50 16.74 5.33 2.36
N CYS A 51 16.01 4.22 2.43
CA CYS A 51 14.64 4.21 2.95
C CYS A 51 14.56 4.49 4.47
N LEU A 52 15.54 4.05 5.25
CA LEU A 52 15.57 4.24 6.70
C LEU A 52 16.09 5.63 7.11
N PHE A 53 16.88 6.28 6.25
CA PHE A 53 17.44 7.60 6.52
C PHE A 53 16.41 8.66 6.97
N PRO A 54 15.24 8.86 6.31
CA PRO A 54 14.26 9.83 6.78
C PRO A 54 13.69 9.50 8.16
N PHE A 55 13.51 8.21 8.49
CA PHE A 55 13.04 7.80 9.82
C PHE A 55 14.10 8.01 10.89
N TYR A 56 15.36 7.72 10.57
CA TYR A 56 16.49 8.07 11.43
C TYR A 56 16.50 9.58 11.71
N TYR A 57 16.37 10.41 10.67
CA TYR A 57 16.37 11.86 10.81
C TYR A 57 15.18 12.36 11.63
N MET A 58 13.98 11.80 11.46
CA MET A 58 12.81 12.13 12.28
C MET A 58 13.06 11.88 13.78
N ILE A 59 13.70 10.75 14.11
CA ILE A 59 14.06 10.44 15.49
C ILE A 59 15.15 11.39 15.96
N ALA A 60 16.22 11.60 15.20
CA ALA A 60 17.30 12.50 15.59
C ALA A 60 16.80 13.94 15.80
N ALA A 61 15.94 14.45 14.92
CA ALA A 61 15.36 15.79 14.99
C ALA A 61 14.46 16.00 16.22
N SER A 62 13.85 14.94 16.76
CA SER A 62 13.05 15.07 18.00
C SER A 62 13.89 15.43 19.23
N PHE A 63 15.20 15.17 19.16
CA PHE A 63 16.20 15.53 20.17
C PHE A 63 16.94 16.84 19.86
N MET A 64 16.72 17.43 18.69
CA MET A 64 17.41 18.65 18.24
C MET A 64 16.70 19.91 18.73
N SER A 65 17.47 21.00 18.82
CA SER A 65 16.88 22.34 18.90
C SER A 65 16.32 22.76 17.52
N TYR A 66 15.46 23.79 17.49
CA TYR A 66 14.95 24.34 16.23
C TYR A 66 16.07 24.79 15.28
N GLU A 67 17.14 25.37 15.84
CA GLU A 67 18.31 25.82 15.08
C GLU A 67 19.10 24.64 14.51
N GLU A 68 19.31 23.58 15.28
CA GLU A 68 19.98 22.36 14.81
C GLU A 68 19.22 21.68 13.68
N ALA A 69 17.89 21.60 13.80
CA ALA A 69 17.02 20.97 12.80
C ALA A 69 16.94 21.77 11.49
N THR A 70 17.07 23.10 11.56
CA THR A 70 16.97 23.99 10.38
C THR A 70 18.32 24.21 9.69
N ASN A 71 19.43 24.11 10.41
CA ASN A 71 20.77 24.24 9.86
C ASN A 71 21.31 22.94 9.21
N GLY A 72 20.53 21.86 9.19
CA GLY A 72 20.89 20.60 8.54
C GLY A 72 21.86 19.73 9.35
N SER A 73 21.89 19.88 10.68
CA SER A 73 22.65 19.00 11.55
C SER A 73 22.14 17.56 11.46
N LEU A 74 23.03 16.59 11.28
CA LEU A 74 22.66 15.17 11.22
C LEU A 74 22.49 14.54 12.60
N PHE A 75 23.10 15.12 13.63
CA PHE A 75 23.10 14.59 15.00
C PHE A 75 22.73 15.71 15.98
N ALA A 76 21.92 15.37 16.99
CA ALA A 76 21.60 16.29 18.08
C ALA A 76 22.83 16.48 18.99
N SER A 77 22.97 17.68 19.55
CA SER A 77 24.04 17.95 20.51
C SER A 77 23.84 17.15 21.79
N PHE A 78 24.84 16.36 22.18
CA PHE A 78 24.77 15.47 23.35
C PHE A 78 24.50 16.22 24.66
N ALA A 79 24.96 17.48 24.76
CA ALA A 79 24.80 18.30 25.96
C ALA A 79 23.34 18.75 26.19
N THR A 80 22.57 18.99 25.12
CA THR A 80 21.22 19.58 25.18
C THR A 80 20.12 18.59 24.77
N MET A 81 20.49 17.42 24.24
CA MET A 81 19.58 16.37 23.76
C MET A 81 18.45 16.03 24.74
N GLY A 82 18.74 15.86 26.03
CA GLY A 82 17.73 15.51 27.04
C GLY A 82 16.71 16.62 27.30
N GLU A 83 17.19 17.86 27.42
CA GLU A 83 16.35 19.04 27.62
C GLU A 83 15.51 19.35 26.38
N ASN A 84 16.13 19.30 25.20
CA ASN A 84 15.43 19.48 23.92
C ASN A 84 14.31 18.45 23.74
N PHE A 85 14.57 17.18 24.05
CA PHE A 85 13.56 16.13 23.98
C PHE A 85 12.34 16.45 24.86
N ILE A 86 12.56 16.72 26.15
CA ILE A 86 11.46 17.04 27.07
C ILE A 86 10.70 18.28 26.56
N ASN A 87 11.41 19.34 26.20
CA ASN A 87 10.81 20.58 25.73
C ASN A 87 10.00 20.39 24.45
N ASN A 88 10.52 19.67 23.45
CA ASN A 88 9.83 19.40 22.19
C ASN A 88 8.52 18.63 22.41
N TYR A 89 8.53 17.59 23.25
CA TYR A 89 7.35 16.78 23.51
C TYR A 89 6.33 17.51 24.40
N THR A 90 6.77 18.19 25.47
CA THR A 90 5.87 18.96 26.34
C THR A 90 5.24 20.12 25.58
N GLN A 91 6.00 20.85 24.77
CA GLN A 91 5.45 21.92 23.94
C GLN A 91 4.49 21.38 22.89
N THR A 92 4.80 20.26 22.23
CA THR A 92 3.91 19.66 21.23
C THR A 92 2.59 19.21 21.87
N ILE A 93 2.66 18.52 23.01
CA ILE A 93 1.46 18.01 23.70
C ILE A 93 0.59 19.15 24.21
N ALA A 94 1.20 20.15 24.88
CA ALA A 94 0.47 21.22 25.54
C ALA A 94 0.04 22.35 24.59
N ARG A 95 0.89 22.76 23.64
CA ARG A 95 0.59 23.91 22.77
C ARG A 95 -0.25 23.54 21.56
N LEU A 96 -0.10 22.33 21.03
CA LEU A 96 -0.80 21.91 19.80
C LEU A 96 -2.03 21.05 20.07
N ASN A 97 -2.45 20.87 21.33
CA ASN A 97 -3.54 19.95 21.68
C ASN A 97 -3.39 18.57 20.98
N PHE A 98 -2.15 18.08 20.89
CA PHE A 98 -1.79 16.96 20.01
C PHE A 98 -2.67 15.73 20.21
N LEU A 99 -2.98 15.41 21.48
CA LEU A 99 -3.87 14.30 21.85
C LEU A 99 -5.28 14.43 21.25
N SER A 100 -5.81 15.65 21.16
CA SER A 100 -7.12 15.91 20.54
C SER A 100 -7.09 15.67 19.03
N HIS A 101 -6.01 16.08 18.36
CA HIS A 101 -5.82 15.83 16.93
C HIS A 101 -5.60 14.35 16.62
N VAL A 102 -4.87 13.62 17.48
CA VAL A 102 -4.75 12.16 17.40
C VAL A 102 -6.12 11.50 17.53
N GLY A 103 -6.92 11.90 18.52
CA GLY A 103 -8.29 11.40 18.70
C GLY A 103 -9.19 11.66 17.49
N THR A 104 -9.11 12.85 16.92
CA THR A 104 -9.87 13.23 15.71
C THR A 104 -9.44 12.38 14.50
N THR A 105 -8.13 12.21 14.30
CA THR A 105 -7.57 11.39 13.22
C THR A 105 -8.00 9.94 13.35
N LEU A 106 -7.95 9.40 14.57
CA LEU A 106 -8.38 8.04 14.86
C LEU A 106 -9.87 7.85 14.58
N LEU A 107 -10.71 8.81 15.01
CA LEU A 107 -12.14 8.82 14.74
C LEU A 107 -12.40 8.83 13.23
N VAL A 108 -11.81 9.79 12.49
CA VAL A 108 -11.96 9.90 11.03
C VAL A 108 -11.52 8.61 10.34
N ALA A 109 -10.37 8.04 10.73
CA ALA A 109 -9.85 6.81 10.13
C ALA A 109 -10.77 5.60 10.38
N MET A 110 -11.23 5.40 11.62
CA MET A 110 -12.14 4.30 11.95
C MET A 110 -13.49 4.44 11.24
N THR A 111 -14.09 5.64 11.29
CA THR A 111 -15.39 5.90 10.65
C THR A 111 -15.30 5.73 9.14
N THR A 112 -14.27 6.30 8.51
CA THR A 112 -14.03 6.14 7.07
C THR A 112 -13.86 4.67 6.71
N THR A 113 -13.02 3.94 7.44
CA THR A 113 -12.78 2.51 7.16
C THR A 113 -14.05 1.68 7.29
N LEU A 114 -14.86 1.92 8.33
CA LEU A 114 -16.11 1.19 8.55
C LEU A 114 -17.09 1.40 7.38
N PHE A 115 -17.39 2.67 7.04
CA PHE A 115 -18.32 2.96 5.95
C PHE A 115 -17.77 2.54 4.60
N GLN A 116 -16.47 2.71 4.36
CA GLN A 116 -15.82 2.30 3.13
C GLN A 116 -15.84 0.79 2.93
N LEU A 117 -15.65 0.00 3.97
CA LEU A 117 -15.81 -1.46 3.90
C LEU A 117 -17.26 -1.84 3.56
N LEU A 118 -18.24 -1.24 4.25
CA LEU A 118 -19.65 -1.52 4.00
C LEU A 118 -20.04 -1.21 2.56
N THR A 119 -19.76 -0.01 2.07
CA THR A 119 -20.07 0.39 0.69
C THR A 119 -19.32 -0.47 -0.32
N THR A 120 -18.04 -0.77 -0.05
CA THR A 120 -17.20 -1.55 -0.96
C THR A 120 -17.71 -2.98 -1.08
N ILE A 121 -18.04 -3.65 0.03
CA ILE A 121 -18.55 -5.02 0.05
C ILE A 121 -19.89 -5.09 -0.70
N LEU A 122 -20.82 -4.20 -0.37
CA LEU A 122 -22.15 -4.19 -0.98
C LEU A 122 -22.08 -3.91 -2.49
N ALA A 123 -21.35 -2.88 -2.91
CA ALA A 123 -21.21 -2.53 -4.32
C ALA A 123 -20.48 -3.64 -5.10
N SER A 124 -19.40 -4.18 -4.55
CA SER A 124 -18.63 -5.26 -5.20
C SER A 124 -19.46 -6.51 -5.38
N PHE A 125 -20.24 -6.90 -4.36
CA PHE A 125 -21.14 -8.04 -4.43
C PHE A 125 -22.21 -7.82 -5.50
N ALA A 126 -22.83 -6.63 -5.54
CA ALA A 126 -23.82 -6.28 -6.55
C ALA A 126 -23.24 -6.39 -7.97
N PHE A 127 -22.04 -5.84 -8.22
CA PHE A 127 -21.39 -5.93 -9.53
C PHE A 127 -20.80 -7.30 -9.87
N ALA A 128 -20.57 -8.18 -8.89
CA ALA A 128 -20.01 -9.51 -9.09
C ALA A 128 -21.08 -10.60 -9.27
N LYS A 129 -22.10 -10.62 -8.41
CA LYS A 129 -23.06 -11.74 -8.28
C LYS A 129 -24.48 -11.39 -8.71
N LEU A 130 -24.91 -10.12 -8.64
CA LEU A 130 -26.26 -9.74 -9.07
C LEU A 130 -26.34 -9.55 -10.59
N HIS A 131 -27.49 -9.92 -11.16
CA HIS A 131 -27.82 -9.74 -12.57
C HIS A 131 -28.86 -8.62 -12.70
N PHE A 132 -28.43 -7.44 -13.14
CA PHE A 132 -29.32 -6.32 -13.43
C PHE A 132 -28.95 -5.66 -14.77
N LYS A 133 -29.93 -5.04 -15.41
CA LYS A 133 -29.76 -4.41 -16.73
C LYS A 133 -28.79 -3.22 -16.63
N GLY A 134 -27.78 -3.18 -17.50
CA GLY A 134 -26.79 -2.09 -17.54
C GLY A 134 -25.61 -2.23 -16.56
N ARG A 135 -25.49 -3.34 -15.83
CA ARG A 135 -24.41 -3.61 -14.86
C ARG A 135 -23.01 -3.33 -15.41
N ASP A 136 -22.70 -3.86 -16.60
CA ASP A 136 -21.35 -3.77 -17.14
C ASP A 136 -21.04 -2.36 -17.67
N ILE A 137 -22.04 -1.63 -18.16
CA ILE A 137 -21.90 -0.21 -18.56
C ILE A 137 -21.62 0.65 -17.33
N LEU A 138 -22.42 0.50 -16.27
CA LEU A 138 -22.23 1.23 -15.01
C LEU A 138 -20.86 0.93 -14.39
N PHE A 139 -20.40 -0.31 -14.50
CA PHE A 139 -19.08 -0.68 -14.01
C PHE A 139 -17.96 -0.02 -14.81
N VAL A 140 -18.06 0.04 -16.14
CA VAL A 140 -17.07 0.74 -16.99
C VAL A 140 -17.05 2.24 -16.69
N LEU A 141 -18.21 2.87 -16.50
CA LEU A 141 -18.29 4.27 -16.06
C LEU A 141 -17.63 4.47 -14.69
N PHE A 142 -17.85 3.53 -13.77
CA PHE A 142 -17.14 3.50 -12.48
C PHE A 142 -15.62 3.51 -12.70
N LEU A 143 -15.08 2.63 -13.56
CA LEU A 143 -13.64 2.61 -13.85
C LEU A 143 -13.13 3.89 -14.50
N ALA A 144 -13.92 4.52 -15.37
CA ALA A 144 -13.54 5.77 -16.01
C ALA A 144 -13.25 6.88 -14.97
N THR A 145 -13.96 6.89 -13.83
CA THR A 145 -13.68 7.86 -12.76
C THR A 145 -12.29 7.71 -12.13
N MET A 146 -11.63 6.54 -12.23
CA MET A 146 -10.25 6.38 -11.74
C MET A 146 -9.23 7.14 -12.59
N MET A 147 -9.60 7.57 -13.80
CA MET A 147 -8.73 8.41 -14.62
C MET A 147 -8.64 9.84 -14.08
N ILE A 148 -9.53 10.23 -13.16
CA ILE A 148 -9.50 11.53 -12.50
C ILE A 148 -8.37 11.52 -11.47
N PRO A 149 -7.38 12.42 -11.57
CA PRO A 149 -6.29 12.49 -10.60
C PRO A 149 -6.82 12.93 -9.23
N GLY A 150 -6.31 12.32 -8.16
CA GLY A 150 -6.74 12.58 -6.79
C GLY A 150 -6.63 14.04 -6.37
N GLU A 151 -5.61 14.75 -6.86
CA GLU A 151 -5.40 16.18 -6.57
C GLU A 151 -6.54 17.08 -7.08
N MET A 152 -7.17 16.74 -8.21
CA MET A 152 -8.32 17.50 -8.71
C MET A 152 -9.55 17.29 -7.83
N LEU A 153 -9.73 16.09 -7.28
CA LEU A 153 -10.83 15.78 -6.37
C LEU A 153 -10.75 16.61 -5.09
N ALA A 154 -9.57 16.98 -4.61
CA ALA A 154 -9.44 17.83 -3.43
C ALA A 154 -10.14 19.19 -3.61
N ILE A 155 -9.92 19.85 -4.75
CA ILE A 155 -10.56 21.14 -5.08
C ILE A 155 -12.06 20.96 -5.27
N THR A 156 -12.47 19.94 -6.02
CA THR A 156 -13.90 19.68 -6.29
C THR A 156 -14.66 19.35 -5.00
N ASN A 157 -14.09 18.53 -4.12
CA ASN A 157 -14.66 18.22 -2.82
C ASN A 157 -14.78 19.47 -1.96
N TYR A 158 -13.72 20.29 -1.87
CA TYR A 158 -13.76 21.55 -1.13
C TYR A 158 -14.89 22.47 -1.63
N SER A 159 -14.98 22.66 -2.95
CA SER A 159 -16.04 23.47 -3.56
C SER A 159 -17.43 22.91 -3.24
N THR A 160 -17.60 21.59 -3.33
CA THR A 160 -18.88 20.92 -3.08
C THR A 160 -19.31 21.11 -1.63
N PHE A 161 -18.43 20.87 -0.66
CA PHE A 161 -18.76 21.04 0.75
C PHE A 161 -18.93 22.50 1.17
N SER A 162 -18.23 23.43 0.52
CA SER A 162 -18.46 24.86 0.71
C SER A 162 -19.84 25.27 0.17
N SER A 163 -20.27 24.76 -0.99
CA SER A 163 -21.62 25.00 -1.51
C SER A 163 -22.73 24.37 -0.67
N LEU A 164 -22.41 23.36 0.14
CA LEU A 164 -23.34 22.70 1.07
C LEU A 164 -23.31 23.32 2.48
N ASP A 165 -22.62 24.45 2.68
CA ASP A 165 -22.40 25.11 3.97
C ASP A 165 -21.74 24.22 5.05
N LEU A 166 -21.18 23.07 4.64
CA LEU A 166 -20.42 22.16 5.51
C LEU A 166 -19.02 22.70 5.80
N ILE A 167 -18.50 23.56 4.92
CA ILE A 167 -17.33 24.39 5.15
C ILE A 167 -17.81 25.85 5.19
N SER A 168 -17.91 26.41 6.38
CA SER A 168 -18.39 27.77 6.62
C SER A 168 -17.65 28.40 7.81
N GLN A 169 -17.81 29.71 8.02
CA GLN A 169 -17.13 30.40 9.14
C GLN A 169 -17.56 29.87 10.52
N ASN A 170 -18.78 29.33 10.65
CA ASN A 170 -19.31 28.76 11.88
C ASN A 170 -19.35 27.22 11.82
N GLN A 171 -18.33 26.59 11.23
CA GLN A 171 -18.27 25.15 11.10
C GLN A 171 -18.22 24.46 12.48
N ASN A 172 -19.16 23.56 12.71
CA ASN A 172 -19.17 22.72 13.90
C ASN A 172 -18.19 21.55 13.77
N TYR A 173 -17.72 20.99 14.90
CA TYR A 173 -16.81 19.85 14.91
C TYR A 173 -17.33 18.65 14.09
N LEU A 174 -18.63 18.35 14.17
CA LEU A 174 -19.24 17.26 13.41
C LEU A 174 -19.19 17.53 11.90
N GLN A 175 -19.40 18.79 11.47
CA GLN A 175 -19.31 19.17 10.05
C GLN A 175 -17.88 19.04 9.52
N ALA A 176 -16.89 19.39 10.35
CA ALA A 176 -15.47 19.20 10.02
C ALA A 176 -15.14 17.72 9.80
N VAL A 177 -15.55 16.85 10.73
CA VAL A 177 -15.35 15.40 10.61
C VAL A 177 -16.09 14.84 9.39
N LEU A 178 -17.35 15.23 9.16
CA LEU A 178 -18.11 14.79 7.99
C LEU A 178 -17.44 15.17 6.68
N THR A 179 -16.92 16.39 6.58
CA THR A 179 -16.21 16.88 5.39
C THR A 179 -14.98 16.03 5.08
N MET A 180 -14.29 15.53 6.11
CA MET A 180 -13.13 14.63 5.94
C MET A 180 -13.54 13.20 5.57
N VAL A 181 -14.63 12.69 6.15
CA VAL A 181 -15.06 11.29 5.97
C VAL A 181 -15.79 11.07 4.65
N LEU A 182 -16.76 11.93 4.31
CA LEU A 182 -17.71 11.72 3.21
C LEU A 182 -17.07 11.42 1.85
N PRO A 183 -15.99 12.10 1.41
CA PRO A 183 -15.36 11.79 0.12
C PRO A 183 -14.71 10.41 0.06
N LEU A 184 -14.32 9.88 1.22
CA LEU A 184 -13.50 8.69 1.34
C LEU A 184 -14.33 7.44 1.60
N ILE A 185 -15.63 7.56 1.91
CA ILE A 185 -16.52 6.43 2.19
C ILE A 185 -16.75 5.51 0.98
N ALA A 186 -16.39 5.92 -0.23
CA ALA A 186 -16.51 5.11 -1.43
C ALA A 186 -15.22 5.19 -2.23
N SER A 187 -14.60 4.04 -2.50
CA SER A 187 -13.44 3.95 -3.38
C SER A 187 -13.73 2.99 -4.51
N VAL A 188 -13.74 3.54 -5.72
CA VAL A 188 -13.91 2.76 -6.94
C VAL A 188 -12.81 1.70 -7.05
N PHE A 189 -11.59 2.02 -6.61
CA PHE A 189 -10.45 1.11 -6.67
C PHE A 189 -10.68 -0.13 -5.80
N TYR A 190 -11.12 0.07 -4.56
CA TYR A 190 -11.43 -1.04 -3.67
C TYR A 190 -12.63 -1.85 -4.16
N ILE A 191 -13.65 -1.20 -4.72
CA ILE A 191 -14.80 -1.88 -5.33
C ILE A 191 -14.37 -2.75 -6.51
N PHE A 192 -13.50 -2.24 -7.37
CA PHE A 192 -12.94 -3.01 -8.48
C PHE A 192 -12.18 -4.23 -7.96
N LEU A 193 -11.22 -4.05 -7.04
CA LEU A 193 -10.40 -5.14 -6.51
C LEU A 193 -11.25 -6.24 -5.84
N LEU A 194 -12.20 -5.84 -4.98
CA LEU A 194 -13.03 -6.81 -4.27
C LEU A 194 -14.01 -7.50 -5.22
N ARG A 195 -14.54 -6.81 -6.23
CA ARG A 195 -15.33 -7.46 -7.29
C ARG A 195 -14.53 -8.52 -8.03
N GLN A 196 -13.26 -8.24 -8.37
CA GLN A 196 -12.43 -9.25 -9.05
C GLN A 196 -12.19 -10.47 -8.17
N ASN A 197 -11.99 -10.28 -6.86
CA ASN A 197 -11.93 -11.39 -5.90
C ASN A 197 -13.25 -12.19 -5.87
N PHE A 198 -14.40 -11.53 -5.76
CA PHE A 198 -15.70 -12.23 -5.75
C PHE A 198 -16.02 -12.98 -7.05
N LYS A 199 -15.49 -12.52 -8.19
CA LYS A 199 -15.65 -13.20 -9.49
C LYS A 199 -14.81 -14.47 -9.61
N GLN A 200 -13.70 -14.59 -8.88
CA GLN A 200 -12.88 -15.80 -8.87
C GLN A 200 -13.57 -16.96 -8.14
N ILE A 201 -14.51 -16.66 -7.24
CA ILE A 201 -15.26 -17.67 -6.49
C ILE A 201 -16.32 -18.31 -7.42
N PRO A 202 -16.30 -19.64 -7.64
CA PRO A 202 -17.28 -20.35 -8.47
C PRO A 202 -18.72 -20.06 -8.04
N ASN A 203 -19.62 -19.89 -9.02
CA ASN A 203 -21.03 -19.61 -8.73
C ASN A 203 -21.75 -20.80 -8.08
N GLU A 204 -21.23 -22.01 -8.23
CA GLU A 204 -21.78 -23.22 -7.61
C GLU A 204 -21.85 -23.11 -6.09
N LEU A 205 -20.80 -22.55 -5.45
CA LEU A 205 -20.77 -22.34 -4.00
C LEU A 205 -21.85 -21.35 -3.55
N TYR A 206 -22.10 -20.31 -4.36
CA TYR A 206 -23.16 -19.33 -4.08
C TYR A 206 -24.56 -19.94 -4.23
N LEU A 207 -24.77 -20.76 -5.27
CA LEU A 207 -26.04 -21.44 -5.51
C LEU A 207 -26.31 -22.51 -4.45
N ALA A 208 -25.28 -23.26 -4.04
CA ALA A 208 -25.38 -24.29 -3.00
C ALA A 208 -25.71 -23.70 -1.61
N ALA A 209 -25.26 -22.48 -1.30
CA ALA A 209 -25.62 -21.79 -0.05
C ALA A 209 -27.03 -21.18 -0.07
N LYS A 210 -27.69 -21.12 -1.23
CA LYS A 210 -29.03 -20.54 -1.39
C LYS A 210 -30.15 -21.56 -1.22
N VAL A 211 -29.86 -22.85 -1.43
CA VAL A 211 -30.76 -23.99 -1.17
C VAL A 211 -30.60 -24.47 0.26
#